data_AF-A0A3D8VM47-F1
#
_entry.id   AF-A0A3D8VM47-F1
#
_cell.length_a   1.000
_cell.length_b   1.000
_cell.length_c   1.000
_cell.angle_alpha   90.00
_cell.angle_beta   90.00
_cell.angle_gamma   90.00
#
_symmetry.space_group_name_H-M   'P 1'
#
loop_
_entity.id
_entity.type
_entity.pdbx_description
1 polymer ?
#
loop_
_entity_poly.entity_id
_entity_poly.type
_entity_poly.pdbx_seq_one_letter_code
_entity_poly.pdbx_strand_id
1 'polypeptide(L)'
;MGIYGIIMKEGVDIVKKVLILLGLILLFGCGAEDTSGAKEEVLTEAEYGEKLKQISSDIINSGATAEEMLNTYSQLWSTAIEREITKEDLQTVIDISVSDMEKYYSYDFYDPLPVAAKGDFNSVIIGTQNFYNGNGKVEELLSASSHIESNLKELNDPPEKFQKVYDETIELYGSYKEFVSLAESPTGSLLEFNKKFSKLSTEIVSSVDKIEVMMPNVN
;
A
#
# COMPACT_ATOMS: atom_id res chain seq x y z
N MET A 1 10.00 20.06 15.05
CA MET A 1 10.34 18.63 15.28
C MET A 1 9.41 17.86 14.36
N GLY A 2 9.92 17.41 13.20
CA GLY A 2 9.08 16.87 12.12
C GLY A 2 8.63 15.43 12.37
N ILE A 3 7.62 14.99 11.63
CA ILE A 3 7.02 13.64 11.63
C ILE A 3 8.11 12.55 11.55
N TYR A 4 9.20 12.83 10.85
CA TYR A 4 10.41 12.01 10.75
C TYR A 4 11.05 11.61 12.11
N GLY A 5 11.00 12.50 13.12
CA GLY A 5 11.54 12.23 14.46
C GLY A 5 10.66 11.34 15.33
N ILE A 6 9.37 11.24 15.01
CA ILE A 6 8.39 10.36 15.67
C ILE A 6 8.47 8.96 15.03
N ILE A 7 8.53 8.91 13.68
CA ILE A 7 8.67 7.67 12.90
C ILE A 7 9.91 6.86 13.29
N MET A 8 11.05 7.51 13.52
CA MET A 8 12.29 6.79 13.89
C MET A 8 12.22 6.16 15.29
N LYS A 9 11.42 6.71 16.20
CA LYS A 9 11.27 6.19 17.57
C LYS A 9 10.27 5.04 17.60
N GLU A 10 9.20 5.13 16.80
CA GLU A 10 8.20 4.06 16.66
C GLU A 10 8.68 2.91 15.79
N GLY A 11 9.47 3.17 14.74
CA GLY A 11 10.03 2.14 13.86
C GLY A 11 10.92 1.13 14.58
N VAL A 12 11.70 1.57 15.59
CA VAL A 12 12.55 0.67 16.39
C VAL A 12 11.71 -0.24 17.31
N ASP A 13 10.57 0.23 17.82
CA ASP A 13 9.66 -0.57 18.62
C ASP A 13 8.80 -1.52 17.77
N ILE A 14 8.47 -1.14 16.53
CA ILE A 14 7.78 -1.98 15.54
C ILE A 14 8.69 -3.15 15.11
N VAL A 15 9.97 -2.92 14.81
CA VAL A 15 10.92 -3.99 14.44
C VAL A 15 11.05 -5.05 15.55
N LYS A 16 11.02 -4.64 16.83
CA LYS A 16 11.02 -5.58 17.95
C LYS A 16 9.75 -6.41 18.06
N LYS A 17 8.58 -5.83 17.75
CA LYS A 17 7.29 -6.54 17.74
C LYS A 17 7.18 -7.52 16.56
N VAL A 18 7.66 -7.14 15.38
CA VAL A 18 7.70 -8.00 14.17
C VAL A 18 8.60 -9.22 14.37
N LEU A 19 9.74 -9.08 15.05
CA LEU A 19 10.62 -10.20 15.37
C LEU A 19 9.97 -11.21 16.35
N ILE A 20 9.09 -10.76 17.24
CA ILE A 20 8.31 -11.64 18.13
C ILE A 20 7.21 -12.35 17.34
N LEU A 21 6.56 -11.66 16.39
CA LEU A 21 5.51 -12.24 15.54
C LEU A 21 6.04 -13.34 14.60
N LEU A 22 7.23 -13.14 14.00
CA LEU A 22 7.88 -14.14 13.16
C LEU A 22 8.28 -15.41 13.94
N GLY A 23 8.53 -15.30 15.24
CA GLY A 23 8.78 -16.46 16.12
C GLY A 23 7.55 -17.36 16.33
N LEU A 24 6.33 -16.82 16.19
CA LEU A 24 5.08 -17.58 16.33
C LEU A 24 4.70 -18.34 15.05
N ILE A 25 5.13 -17.85 13.88
CA ILE A 25 4.85 -18.47 12.57
C ILE A 25 5.59 -19.82 12.39
N LEU A 26 6.70 -20.03 13.11
CA LEU A 26 7.49 -21.27 13.03
C LEU A 26 6.91 -22.46 13.82
N LEU A 27 5.84 -22.28 14.61
CA LEU A 27 5.28 -23.37 15.43
C LEU A 27 4.15 -24.19 14.78
N PHE A 28 3.63 -23.79 13.61
CA PHE A 28 2.49 -24.47 12.97
C PHE A 28 2.82 -25.25 11.69
N GLY A 29 4.10 -25.53 11.45
CA GLY A 29 4.56 -26.26 10.27
C GLY A 29 5.13 -27.65 10.56
N CYS A 30 4.34 -28.62 11.04
CA CYS A 30 4.57 -30.05 10.73
C CYS A 30 3.40 -30.99 11.11
N GLY A 31 2.66 -31.45 10.09
CA GLY A 31 2.19 -32.84 9.92
C GLY A 31 0.99 -33.39 10.72
N ALA A 32 -0.13 -33.63 10.03
CA ALA A 32 -0.83 -34.93 9.86
C ALA A 32 -2.34 -34.73 9.53
N GLU A 33 -2.82 -35.40 8.47
CA GLU A 33 -4.26 -35.58 8.17
C GLU A 33 -4.94 -36.46 9.24
N ASP A 34 -6.09 -36.02 9.78
CA ASP A 34 -7.36 -36.78 9.74
C ASP A 34 -8.53 -36.11 10.51
N THR A 35 -9.69 -36.07 9.85
CA THR A 35 -11.09 -36.09 10.36
C THR A 35 -11.73 -34.90 11.12
N SER A 36 -12.84 -34.43 10.52
CA SER A 36 -14.09 -33.95 11.11
C SER A 36 -14.11 -32.62 11.88
N GLY A 37 -14.91 -31.69 11.36
CA GLY A 37 -15.38 -30.48 12.04
C GLY A 37 -14.31 -29.44 12.24
N ALA A 38 -14.08 -28.58 11.23
CA ALA A 38 -13.45 -27.29 11.48
C ALA A 38 -14.33 -26.56 12.50
N LYS A 39 -13.93 -26.59 13.77
CA LYS A 39 -14.49 -25.70 14.78
C LYS A 39 -14.15 -24.30 14.29
N GLU A 40 -15.18 -23.54 13.96
CA GLU A 40 -15.03 -22.11 13.77
C GLU A 40 -14.33 -21.56 15.01
N GLU A 41 -13.15 -20.98 14.81
CA GLU A 41 -12.38 -20.39 15.89
C GLU A 41 -13.13 -19.14 16.33
N VAL A 42 -13.93 -19.29 17.39
CA VAL A 42 -14.67 -18.16 17.97
C VAL A 42 -13.66 -17.24 18.65
N LEU A 43 -13.31 -16.15 17.97
CA LEU A 43 -12.47 -15.11 18.51
C LEU A 43 -13.11 -14.52 19.76
N THR A 44 -12.32 -14.34 20.82
CA THR A 44 -12.74 -13.49 21.93
C THR A 44 -12.91 -12.06 21.45
N GLU A 45 -13.68 -11.27 22.19
CA GLU A 45 -13.86 -9.85 21.87
C GLU A 45 -12.54 -9.08 21.83
N ALA A 46 -11.56 -9.46 22.65
CA ALA A 46 -10.24 -8.84 22.65
C ALA A 46 -9.46 -9.16 21.37
N GLU A 47 -9.49 -10.43 20.94
CA GLU A 47 -8.84 -10.88 19.71
C GLU A 47 -9.49 -10.29 18.47
N TYR A 48 -10.82 -10.16 18.44
CA TYR A 48 -11.55 -9.53 17.34
C TYR A 48 -11.14 -8.05 17.18
N GLY A 49 -11.12 -7.30 18.28
CA GLY A 49 -10.67 -5.91 18.29
C GLY A 49 -9.22 -5.74 17.86
N GLU A 50 -8.33 -6.65 18.27
CA GLU A 50 -6.92 -6.61 17.86
C GLU A 50 -6.74 -6.94 16.37
N LYS A 51 -7.49 -7.92 15.83
CA LYS A 51 -7.47 -8.22 14.39
C LYS A 51 -7.93 -7.02 13.54
N LEU A 52 -8.95 -6.27 13.97
CA LEU A 52 -9.37 -5.04 13.27
C LEU A 52 -8.28 -3.96 13.27
N LYS A 53 -7.56 -3.79 14.39
CA LYS A 53 -6.41 -2.86 14.47
C LYS A 53 -5.26 -3.30 13.58
N GLN A 54 -4.98 -4.61 13.55
CA GLN A 54 -3.96 -5.17 12.68
C GLN A 54 -4.28 -4.91 11.21
N ILE A 55 -5.52 -5.19 10.78
CA ILE A 55 -5.98 -4.90 9.42
C ILE A 55 -5.81 -3.41 9.08
N SER A 56 -6.20 -2.52 9.99
CA SER A 56 -6.02 -1.07 9.79
C SER A 56 -4.55 -0.69 9.63
N SER A 57 -3.66 -1.31 10.42
CA SER A 57 -2.21 -1.10 10.35
C SER A 57 -1.63 -1.64 9.05
N ASP A 58 -2.07 -2.81 8.59
CA ASP A 58 -1.64 -3.42 7.33
C ASP A 58 -2.05 -2.54 6.13
N ILE A 59 -3.26 -1.97 6.17
CA ILE A 59 -3.74 -1.01 5.17
C ILE A 59 -2.87 0.25 5.16
N ILE A 60 -2.52 0.82 6.32
CA ILE A 60 -1.66 2.02 6.39
C ILE A 60 -0.26 1.71 5.84
N ASN A 61 0.32 0.58 6.23
CA ASN A 61 1.66 0.18 5.80
C ASN A 61 1.71 -0.06 4.28
N SER A 62 0.76 -0.81 3.73
CA SER A 62 0.68 -1.03 2.29
C SER A 62 0.27 0.24 1.53
N GLY A 63 -0.62 1.04 2.12
CA GLY A 63 -1.02 2.34 1.62
C GLY A 63 0.15 3.30 1.45
N ALA A 64 1.15 3.27 2.34
CA ALA A 64 2.36 4.07 2.18
C ALA A 64 3.16 3.71 0.91
N THR A 65 3.28 2.41 0.59
CA THR A 65 3.90 1.96 -0.66
C THR A 65 3.09 2.43 -1.88
N ALA A 66 1.76 2.32 -1.83
CA ALA A 66 0.90 2.81 -2.91
C ALA A 66 1.01 4.34 -3.07
N GLU A 67 1.07 5.09 -1.97
CA GLU A 67 1.22 6.55 -1.98
C GLU A 67 2.57 6.99 -2.56
N GLU A 68 3.66 6.29 -2.27
CA GLU A 68 4.97 6.52 -2.88
C GLU A 68 4.89 6.40 -4.42
N MET A 69 4.24 5.36 -4.91
CA MET A 69 4.02 5.14 -6.35
C MET A 69 3.15 6.24 -6.97
N LEU A 70 2.04 6.60 -6.33
CA LEU A 70 1.12 7.64 -6.79
C LEU A 70 1.78 9.03 -6.85
N ASN A 71 2.59 9.36 -5.84
CA ASN A 71 3.37 10.60 -5.83
C ASN A 71 4.40 10.63 -6.95
N THR A 72 5.03 9.50 -7.25
CA THR A 72 5.96 9.37 -8.39
C THR A 72 5.27 9.64 -9.72
N TYR A 73 4.13 8.98 -9.98
CA TYR A 73 3.35 9.24 -11.19
C TYR A 73 2.95 10.71 -11.30
N SER A 74 2.46 11.30 -10.20
CA SER A 74 2.08 12.71 -10.16
C SER A 74 3.24 13.64 -10.56
N GLN A 75 4.42 13.43 -9.98
CA GLN A 75 5.60 14.25 -10.22
C GLN A 75 6.14 14.09 -11.65
N LEU A 76 6.31 12.85 -12.13
CA LEU A 76 6.84 12.62 -13.48
C LEU A 76 5.86 13.08 -14.55
N TRP A 77 4.56 12.86 -14.35
CA TRP A 77 3.53 13.32 -15.27
C TRP A 77 3.47 14.85 -15.31
N SER A 78 3.50 15.53 -14.16
CA SER A 78 3.58 16.99 -14.10
C SER A 78 4.83 17.51 -14.81
N THR A 79 5.98 16.88 -14.59
CA THR A 79 7.24 17.28 -15.23
C THR A 79 7.16 17.13 -16.74
N ALA A 80 6.57 16.04 -17.24
CA ALA A 80 6.39 15.79 -18.67
C ALA A 80 5.45 16.79 -19.35
N ILE A 81 4.52 17.42 -18.60
CA ILE A 81 3.68 18.52 -19.11
C ILE A 81 4.52 19.76 -19.33
N GLU A 82 5.40 20.07 -18.38
CA GLU A 82 6.17 21.29 -18.36
C GLU A 82 7.33 21.24 -19.37
N ARG A 83 8.04 20.12 -19.41
CA ARG A 83 9.29 19.92 -20.16
C ARG A 83 9.55 18.44 -20.44
N GLU A 84 10.67 18.18 -21.09
CA GLU A 84 11.19 16.82 -21.33
C GLU A 84 11.67 16.18 -20.01
N ILE A 85 11.57 14.85 -19.92
CA ILE A 85 12.09 14.05 -18.80
C ILE A 85 13.52 13.63 -19.12
N THR A 86 14.43 13.94 -18.20
CA THR A 86 15.84 13.58 -18.27
C THR A 86 16.15 12.37 -17.39
N LYS A 87 17.37 11.83 -17.51
CA LYS A 87 17.84 10.77 -16.62
C LYS A 87 17.92 11.27 -15.17
N GLU A 88 18.37 12.51 -14.99
CA GLU A 88 18.51 13.16 -13.70
C GLU A 88 17.15 13.32 -12.99
N ASP A 89 16.08 13.58 -13.75
CA ASP A 89 14.71 13.60 -13.21
C ASP A 89 14.31 12.22 -12.66
N LEU A 90 14.58 11.15 -13.41
CA LEU A 90 14.33 9.79 -12.92
C LEU A 90 15.18 9.47 -11.69
N GLN A 91 16.48 9.78 -11.68
CA GLN A 91 17.32 9.56 -10.50
C GLN A 91 16.79 10.30 -9.27
N THR A 92 16.28 11.51 -9.46
CA THR A 92 15.80 12.33 -8.35
C THR A 92 14.44 11.86 -7.84
N VAL A 93 13.51 11.50 -8.74
CA VAL A 93 12.12 11.19 -8.36
C VAL A 93 11.95 9.74 -7.94
N ILE A 94 12.61 8.80 -8.62
CA ILE A 94 12.43 7.35 -8.39
C ILE A 94 13.66 6.66 -7.78
N ASP A 95 14.71 7.41 -7.43
CA ASP A 95 15.97 6.91 -6.85
C ASP A 95 16.54 5.69 -7.60
N ILE A 96 16.38 5.71 -8.93
CA ILE A 96 16.75 4.59 -9.80
C ILE A 96 18.21 4.69 -10.25
N SER A 97 18.92 3.56 -10.27
CA SER A 97 20.26 3.50 -10.87
C SER A 97 20.19 3.62 -12.41
N VAL A 98 21.24 4.14 -13.04
CA VAL A 98 21.26 4.28 -14.51
C VAL A 98 21.18 2.91 -15.20
N SER A 99 21.80 1.88 -14.63
CA SER A 99 21.69 0.49 -15.14
C SER A 99 20.27 -0.06 -15.07
N ASP A 100 19.49 0.33 -14.07
CA ASP A 100 18.09 -0.09 -13.97
C ASP A 100 17.19 0.71 -14.92
N MET A 101 17.53 1.96 -15.26
CA MET A 101 16.79 2.73 -16.26
C MET A 101 16.82 2.06 -17.64
N GLU A 102 17.97 1.57 -18.09
CA GLU A 102 18.11 0.84 -19.36
C GLU A 102 17.15 -0.35 -19.44
N LYS A 103 16.98 -1.04 -18.30
CA LYS A 103 16.10 -2.21 -18.18
C LYS A 103 14.62 -1.85 -18.28
N TYR A 104 14.18 -0.77 -17.63
CA TYR A 104 12.74 -0.49 -17.45
C TYR A 104 12.17 0.56 -18.40
N TYR A 105 12.99 1.50 -18.87
CA TYR A 105 12.55 2.61 -19.73
C TYR A 105 12.91 2.42 -21.21
N SER A 106 13.47 1.27 -21.60
CA SER A 106 13.90 0.98 -22.98
C SER A 106 14.71 2.13 -23.60
N TYR A 107 15.56 2.72 -22.78
CA TYR A 107 16.38 3.87 -23.13
C TYR A 107 17.77 3.40 -23.54
N ASP A 108 18.22 3.75 -24.75
CA ASP A 108 19.59 3.46 -25.19
C ASP A 108 20.55 4.46 -24.52
N PHE A 109 21.50 3.95 -23.73
CA PHE A 109 22.46 4.72 -22.95
C PHE A 109 23.25 5.75 -23.79
N TYR A 110 23.45 5.49 -25.08
CA TYR A 110 24.18 6.34 -26.01
C TYR A 110 23.30 7.37 -26.76
N ASP A 111 21.98 7.34 -26.54
CA ASP A 111 21.07 8.29 -27.16
C ASP A 111 21.12 9.63 -26.39
N PRO A 112 21.43 10.77 -27.03
CA PRO A 112 21.35 12.08 -26.39
C PRO A 112 19.90 12.57 -26.19
N LEU A 113 18.90 11.81 -26.63
CA LEU A 113 17.49 12.17 -26.50
C LEU A 113 17.00 12.11 -25.03
N PRO A 114 15.98 12.91 -24.67
CA PRO A 114 15.33 12.80 -23.37
C PRO A 114 14.67 11.43 -23.17
N VAL A 115 14.52 11.00 -21.92
CA VAL A 115 13.81 9.76 -21.56
C VAL A 115 12.37 9.78 -22.07
N ALA A 116 11.72 10.94 -21.97
CA ALA A 116 10.42 11.19 -22.59
C ALA A 116 10.35 12.62 -23.10
N ALA A 117 9.79 12.78 -24.30
CA ALA A 117 9.54 14.09 -24.87
C ALA A 117 8.48 14.85 -24.06
N LYS A 118 8.51 16.19 -24.13
CA LYS A 118 7.45 17.02 -23.55
C LYS A 118 6.08 16.62 -24.13
N GLY A 119 5.13 16.33 -23.24
CA GLY A 119 3.79 15.90 -23.58
C GLY A 119 3.64 14.40 -23.82
N ASP A 120 4.72 13.62 -23.77
CA ASP A 120 4.66 12.16 -23.90
C ASP A 120 4.42 11.47 -22.55
N PHE A 121 3.18 11.60 -22.07
CA PHE A 121 2.77 11.04 -20.78
C PHE A 121 2.74 9.52 -20.78
N ASN A 122 2.40 8.91 -21.92
CA ASN A 122 2.23 7.48 -22.03
C ASN A 122 3.57 6.76 -21.81
N SER A 123 4.66 7.26 -22.40
CA SER A 123 5.99 6.69 -22.20
C SER A 123 6.43 6.78 -20.73
N VAL A 124 6.14 7.90 -20.06
CA VAL A 124 6.44 8.08 -18.64
C VAL A 124 5.66 7.10 -17.77
N ILE A 125 4.36 6.97 -18.00
CA ILE A 125 3.50 6.04 -17.25
C ILE A 125 3.97 4.60 -17.46
N ILE A 126 4.18 4.18 -18.72
CA ILE A 126 4.61 2.82 -19.06
C ILE A 126 5.97 2.51 -18.44
N GLY A 127 6.95 3.41 -18.56
CA GLY A 127 8.27 3.21 -17.97
C GLY A 127 8.22 3.11 -16.44
N THR A 128 7.41 3.94 -15.80
CA THR A 128 7.22 3.92 -14.34
C THR A 128 6.51 2.64 -13.90
N GLN A 129 5.49 2.18 -14.65
CA GLN A 129 4.83 0.90 -14.41
C GLN A 129 5.82 -0.27 -14.58
N ASN A 130 6.65 -0.26 -15.62
CA ASN A 130 7.65 -1.31 -15.82
C ASN A 130 8.66 -1.35 -14.68
N PHE A 131 9.08 -0.20 -14.16
CA PHE A 131 9.96 -0.11 -13.00
C PHE A 131 9.32 -0.76 -11.78
N TYR A 132 8.08 -0.39 -11.43
CA TYR A 132 7.41 -0.95 -10.24
C TYR A 132 7.00 -2.42 -10.39
N ASN A 133 6.63 -2.86 -11.58
CA ASN A 133 6.43 -4.29 -11.86
C ASN A 133 7.74 -5.05 -11.71
N GLY A 134 8.81 -4.52 -12.28
CA GLY A 134 10.09 -5.18 -12.35
C GLY A 134 10.91 -5.14 -11.06
N ASN A 135 10.57 -4.29 -10.09
CA ASN A 135 11.18 -4.24 -8.76
C ASN A 135 10.31 -4.91 -7.68
N GLY A 136 9.14 -5.45 -8.03
CA GLY A 136 8.27 -6.20 -7.15
C GLY A 136 7.27 -5.38 -6.33
N LYS A 137 7.28 -4.03 -6.39
CA LYS A 137 6.33 -3.21 -5.62
C LYS A 137 4.87 -3.45 -6.01
N VAL A 138 4.57 -3.74 -7.27
CA VAL A 138 3.20 -4.10 -7.68
C VAL A 138 2.78 -5.43 -7.06
N GLU A 139 3.64 -6.45 -7.09
CA GLU A 139 3.38 -7.75 -6.48
C GLU A 139 3.20 -7.63 -4.95
N GLU A 140 4.03 -6.83 -4.29
CA GLU A 140 3.93 -6.50 -2.87
C GLU A 140 2.54 -5.94 -2.51
N LEU A 141 2.07 -4.93 -3.25
CA LEU A 141 0.75 -4.32 -3.04
C LEU A 141 -0.40 -5.31 -3.25
N LEU A 142 -0.34 -6.11 -4.32
CA LEU A 142 -1.40 -7.08 -4.62
C LEU A 142 -1.43 -8.22 -3.59
N SER A 143 -0.27 -8.66 -3.12
CA SER A 143 -0.14 -9.66 -2.05
C SER A 143 -0.69 -9.12 -0.72
N ALA A 144 -0.28 -7.91 -0.32
CA ALA A 144 -0.80 -7.24 0.87
C ALA A 144 -2.32 -7.04 0.79
N SER A 145 -2.83 -6.56 -0.35
CA SER A 145 -4.27 -6.41 -0.58
C SER A 145 -5.02 -7.73 -0.45
N SER A 146 -4.47 -8.83 -0.96
CA SER A 146 -5.10 -10.16 -0.86
C SER A 146 -5.08 -10.69 0.56
N HIS A 147 -4.00 -10.47 1.31
CA HIS A 147 -3.89 -10.83 2.72
C HIS A 147 -4.91 -10.07 3.58
N ILE A 148 -5.00 -8.75 3.40
CA ILE A 148 -5.97 -7.89 4.07
C ILE A 148 -7.40 -8.35 3.79
N GLU A 149 -7.72 -8.67 2.53
CA GLU A 149 -9.03 -9.17 2.13
C GLU A 149 -9.36 -10.49 2.84
N SER A 150 -8.39 -11.40 2.93
CA SER A 150 -8.55 -12.68 3.64
C SER A 150 -8.84 -12.45 5.13
N ASN A 151 -8.04 -11.61 5.79
CA ASN A 151 -8.21 -11.30 7.21
C ASN A 151 -9.58 -10.64 7.49
N LEU A 152 -10.06 -9.76 6.61
CA LEU A 152 -11.39 -9.17 6.73
C LEU A 152 -12.51 -10.20 6.58
N LYS A 153 -12.37 -11.16 5.66
CA LYS A 153 -13.36 -12.23 5.47
C LYS A 153 -13.48 -13.13 6.70
N GLU A 154 -12.39 -13.36 7.43
CA GLU A 154 -12.40 -14.09 8.70
C GLU A 154 -13.19 -13.36 9.80
N LEU A 155 -13.41 -12.05 9.66
CA LEU A 155 -14.11 -11.22 10.65
C LEU A 155 -15.57 -10.92 10.30
N ASN A 156 -16.13 -11.61 9.30
CA ASN A 156 -17.42 -11.25 8.70
C ASN A 156 -18.67 -11.46 9.60
N ASP A 157 -18.50 -12.02 10.80
CA ASP A 157 -19.50 -12.12 11.86
C ASP A 157 -19.09 -11.25 13.08
N PRO A 158 -19.24 -9.91 12.99
CA PRO A 158 -18.83 -9.01 14.06
C PRO A 158 -19.69 -9.15 15.34
N PRO A 159 -19.09 -9.18 16.53
CA PRO A 159 -19.83 -8.99 17.78
C PRO A 159 -20.54 -7.62 17.79
N GLU A 160 -21.71 -7.52 18.43
CA GLU A 160 -22.57 -6.32 18.41
C GLU A 160 -21.80 -5.03 18.73
N LYS A 161 -20.90 -5.07 19.72
CA LYS A 161 -20.10 -3.91 20.13
C LYS A 161 -19.06 -3.46 19.09
N PHE A 162 -18.64 -4.35 18.19
CA PHE A 162 -17.64 -4.07 17.14
C PHE A 162 -18.26 -3.81 15.77
N GLN A 163 -19.57 -4.02 15.58
CA GLN A 163 -20.25 -3.85 14.29
C GLN A 163 -19.84 -2.54 13.58
N LYS A 164 -19.91 -1.40 14.29
CA LYS A 164 -19.57 -0.09 13.70
C LYS A 164 -18.11 0.04 13.29
N VAL A 165 -17.21 -0.58 14.04
CA VAL A 165 -15.77 -0.56 13.72
C VAL A 165 -15.50 -1.46 12.53
N TYR A 166 -16.11 -2.63 12.48
CA TYR A 166 -16.02 -3.53 11.33
C TYR A 166 -16.55 -2.84 10.06
N ASP A 167 -17.73 -2.21 10.12
CA ASP A 167 -18.31 -1.48 8.99
C ASP A 167 -17.36 -0.38 8.47
N GLU A 168 -16.78 0.43 9.36
CA GLU A 168 -15.80 1.46 8.95
C GLU A 168 -14.48 0.84 8.45
N THR A 169 -14.09 -0.34 8.93
CA THR A 169 -12.91 -1.07 8.41
C THR A 169 -13.16 -1.59 6.99
N ILE A 170 -14.39 -1.96 6.65
CA ILE A 170 -14.79 -2.30 5.28
C ILE A 170 -14.72 -1.07 4.36
N GLU A 171 -15.17 0.10 4.82
CA GLU A 171 -15.03 1.36 4.08
C GLU A 171 -13.56 1.76 3.86
N LEU A 172 -12.73 1.61 4.91
CA LEU A 172 -11.28 1.79 4.82
C LEU A 172 -10.68 0.87 3.74
N TYR A 173 -11.04 -0.41 3.76
CA TYR A 173 -10.58 -1.39 2.78
C TYR A 173 -11.03 -1.05 1.36
N GLY A 174 -12.28 -0.61 1.17
CA GLY A 174 -12.78 -0.16 -0.13
C GLY A 174 -11.95 0.97 -0.72
N SER A 175 -11.69 2.00 0.09
CA SER A 175 -10.85 3.15 -0.31
C SER A 175 -9.42 2.72 -0.63
N TYR A 176 -8.83 1.85 0.22
CA TYR A 176 -7.51 1.27 -0.01
C TYR A 176 -7.42 0.44 -1.28
N LYS A 177 -8.43 -0.36 -1.62
CA LYS A 177 -8.46 -1.15 -2.87
C LYS A 177 -8.44 -0.25 -4.10
N GLU A 178 -9.22 0.83 -4.09
CA GLU A 178 -9.18 1.81 -5.17
C GLU A 178 -7.82 2.52 -5.25
N PHE A 179 -7.19 2.77 -4.11
CA PHE A 179 -5.87 3.40 -4.02
C PHE A 179 -4.77 2.51 -4.62
N VAL A 180 -4.75 1.23 -4.26
CA VAL A 180 -3.85 0.21 -4.85
C VAL A 180 -4.09 0.09 -6.36
N SER A 181 -5.35 0.02 -6.79
CA SER A 181 -5.67 -0.05 -8.22
C SER A 181 -5.18 1.18 -8.99
N LEU A 182 -5.26 2.36 -8.39
CA LEU A 182 -4.74 3.59 -9.00
C LEU A 182 -3.20 3.58 -9.07
N ALA A 183 -2.51 2.99 -8.10
CA ALA A 183 -1.05 2.85 -8.09
C ALA A 183 -0.56 1.82 -9.11
N GLU A 184 -1.28 0.71 -9.28
CA GLU A 184 -1.01 -0.30 -10.30
C GLU A 184 -1.23 0.25 -11.71
N SER A 185 -2.36 0.94 -11.91
CA SER A 185 -2.83 1.40 -13.21
C SER A 185 -3.35 2.84 -13.14
N PRO A 186 -2.46 3.84 -13.18
CA PRO A 186 -2.87 5.24 -13.24
C PRO A 186 -3.61 5.52 -14.55
N THR A 187 -4.73 6.25 -14.46
CA THR A 187 -5.60 6.55 -15.61
C THR A 187 -6.17 7.96 -15.52
N GLY A 188 -6.73 8.45 -16.64
CA GLY A 188 -7.35 9.77 -16.74
C GLY A 188 -6.37 10.88 -17.09
N SER A 189 -6.76 12.13 -16.85
CA SER A 189 -5.85 13.29 -16.91
C SER A 189 -5.10 13.48 -15.59
N LEU A 190 -3.95 14.19 -15.59
CA LEU A 190 -3.23 14.53 -14.35
C LEU A 190 -4.14 15.18 -13.30
N LEU A 191 -5.08 16.03 -13.73
CA LEU A 191 -6.02 16.69 -12.82
C LEU A 191 -6.98 15.69 -12.17
N GLU A 192 -7.56 14.77 -12.96
CA GLU A 192 -8.48 13.75 -12.45
C GLU A 192 -7.75 12.74 -11.57
N PHE A 193 -6.56 12.31 -12.00
CA PHE A 193 -5.66 11.46 -11.25
C PHE A 193 -5.35 12.06 -9.88
N ASN A 194 -4.84 13.31 -9.82
CA ASN A 194 -4.50 13.97 -8.57
C ASN A 194 -5.71 14.23 -7.66
N LYS A 195 -6.87 14.52 -8.25
CA LYS A 195 -8.13 14.62 -7.49
C LYS A 195 -8.52 13.28 -6.87
N LYS A 196 -8.45 12.18 -7.63
CA LYS A 196 -8.78 10.84 -7.13
C LYS A 196 -7.77 10.39 -6.07
N PHE A 197 -6.48 10.59 -6.32
CA PHE A 197 -5.41 10.32 -5.37
C PHE A 197 -5.62 11.05 -4.03
N SER A 198 -5.79 12.38 -4.07
CA SER A 198 -5.99 13.19 -2.85
C SER A 198 -7.27 12.82 -2.11
N LYS A 199 -8.35 12.53 -2.85
CA LYS A 199 -9.63 12.08 -2.28
C LYS A 199 -9.44 10.76 -1.50
N LEU A 200 -8.90 9.74 -2.15
CA LEU A 200 -8.71 8.42 -1.54
C LEU A 200 -7.75 8.46 -0.34
N SER A 201 -6.65 9.22 -0.42
CA SER A 201 -5.74 9.44 0.71
C SER A 201 -6.47 10.04 1.91
N THR A 202 -7.34 11.04 1.68
CA THR A 202 -8.15 11.66 2.73
C THR A 202 -9.19 10.68 3.33
N GLU A 203 -9.82 9.87 2.49
CA GLU A 203 -10.79 8.85 2.91
C GLU A 203 -10.13 7.78 3.79
N ILE A 204 -8.94 7.28 3.40
CA ILE A 204 -8.16 6.33 4.18
C ILE A 204 -7.83 6.90 5.57
N VAL A 205 -7.27 8.11 5.63
CA VAL A 205 -6.92 8.77 6.92
C VAL A 205 -8.18 8.97 7.77
N SER A 206 -9.26 9.47 7.17
CA SER A 206 -10.51 9.69 7.90
C SER A 206 -11.09 8.41 8.47
N SER A 207 -11.03 7.29 7.75
CA SER A 207 -11.53 6.01 8.25
C SER A 207 -10.65 5.45 9.37
N VAL A 208 -9.34 5.59 9.28
CA VAL A 208 -8.42 5.22 10.38
C VAL A 208 -8.74 6.00 11.66
N ASP A 209 -8.87 7.33 11.57
CA ASP A 209 -9.19 8.18 12.74
C ASP A 209 -10.51 7.77 13.39
N LYS A 210 -11.51 7.48 12.57
CA LYS A 210 -12.82 7.02 13.02
C LYS A 210 -12.76 5.64 13.69
N ILE A 211 -12.00 4.70 13.12
CA ILE A 211 -11.78 3.36 13.70
C ILE A 211 -11.14 3.50 15.08
N GLU A 212 -10.12 4.35 15.21
CA GLU A 212 -9.45 4.61 16.51
C GLU A 212 -10.45 5.13 17.55
N VAL A 213 -11.29 6.10 17.18
CA VAL A 213 -12.29 6.70 18.09
C VAL A 213 -13.42 5.73 18.45
N MET A 214 -13.85 4.91 17.50
CA MET A 214 -14.97 3.97 17.69
C MET A 214 -14.58 2.67 18.38
N MET A 215 -13.28 2.36 18.44
CA MET A 215 -12.76 1.13 19.02
C MET A 215 -13.23 0.96 20.48
N PRO A 216 -14.01 -0.09 20.80
CA PRO A 216 -14.42 -0.36 22.17
C PRO A 216 -13.23 -0.68 23.08
N ASN A 217 -13.31 -0.23 24.33
CA ASN A 217 -12.41 -0.73 25.38
C ASN A 217 -12.76 -2.19 25.69
N VAL A 218 -11.76 -3.06 25.62
CA VAL A 218 -11.84 -4.45 26.07
C VAL A 218 -11.07 -4.54 27.37
N ASN A 219 -11.77 -4.89 28.46
CA ASN A 219 -11.20 -5.09 29.80
C ASN A 219 -10.68 -6.51 29.96
#